data_AF-A0A5N4D567-F1
#
_entry.id   AF-A0A5N4D567-F1
#
_cell.length_a   1.000
_cell.length_b   1.000
_cell.length_c   1.000
_cell.angle_alpha   90.00
_cell.angle_beta   90.00
_cell.angle_gamma   90.00
#
_symmetry.space_group_name_H-M   'P 1'
#
loop_
_entity.id
_entity.type
_entity.pdbx_description
1 polymer ?
#
loop_
_entity_poly.entity_id
_entity_poly.type
_entity_poly.pdbx_seq_one_letter_code
_entity_poly.pdbx_strand_id
1 'polypeptide(L)'
;MLRQWSVQGEQAPGEPEPEHAGEELWEQEMKRLHSSQEPVRVLPYAMVDKRFIRQLREPEGVKTSCWQQWRRRQETAGRRLGEAAQRLARGCGLWEGALYEIGGLFGTGIQSYFTFLRFLLLLNLLTLLLTTSLVLLPLVWLHPPDPGPALNFSECLAHAGIAFNNTYLFYGAYRARPESSLAYSVRLAYLLSPLACLLLCFCGVLQRMVKGLPQKLFLGQDYRSPLSAKVFSSWDFCIQGQDAATIKKHEISNEFKVELEEGRHFLLVRQQTRAQRAYRLLTYVRVNVLIGLLVAGAISAIFWATKYSQDNKEESLFLLLQYLPPGVIALVNFLGPLLFVFLVQLENYPPNMEVNLTLIWCVVLKLASLGMFSFSLGQTVLCVGRNRTSCESYGYNACDYQCWENSVGEELYKLSIFNFLLTVAVTFLVSLPRR
;
A
#
# COMPACT_ATOMS: atom_id res chain seq x y z
N MET A 1 -27.71 12.14 46.32
CA MET A 1 -26.81 12.38 47.47
C MET A 1 -26.17 13.74 47.27
N LEU A 2 -26.83 14.76 47.81
CA LEU A 2 -26.43 16.17 47.74
C LEU A 2 -25.27 16.43 48.70
N ARG A 3 -24.22 17.14 48.25
CA ARG A 3 -23.28 17.82 49.16
C ARG A 3 -23.71 19.29 49.21
N GLN A 4 -24.48 19.63 50.25
CA GLN A 4 -24.63 21.01 50.70
C GLN A 4 -23.23 21.54 51.06
N TRP A 5 -22.87 22.70 50.50
CA TRP A 5 -21.71 23.47 50.94
C TRP A 5 -22.07 24.13 52.27
N SER A 6 -21.70 23.51 53.39
CA SER A 6 -21.76 24.15 54.70
C SER A 6 -20.59 25.14 54.82
N VAL A 7 -20.88 26.42 54.65
CA VAL A 7 -19.99 27.52 55.03
C VAL A 7 -20.05 27.64 56.56
N GLN A 8 -19.02 27.15 57.27
CA GLN A 8 -18.81 27.47 58.68
C GLN A 8 -17.97 28.75 58.77
N GLY A 9 -18.66 29.88 58.91
CA GLY A 9 -18.12 31.11 59.49
C GLY A 9 -18.87 31.35 60.79
N GLU A 10 -18.16 31.26 61.91
CA GLU A 10 -18.72 31.47 63.24
C GLU A 10 -18.79 32.98 63.51
N GLN A 11 -20.00 33.57 63.45
CA GLN A 11 -20.26 34.87 64.09
C GLN A 11 -21.70 34.95 64.62
N ALA A 12 -21.80 35.64 65.76
CA ALA A 12 -22.86 35.66 66.77
C ALA A 12 -24.25 36.15 66.28
N PRO A 13 -25.31 35.95 67.09
CA PRO A 13 -26.68 35.74 66.61
C PRO A 13 -27.45 37.04 66.38
N GLY A 14 -28.19 37.10 65.27
CA GLY A 14 -29.22 38.12 65.08
C GLY A 14 -29.46 38.57 63.65
N GLU A 15 -29.49 37.69 62.65
CA GLU A 15 -30.08 38.00 61.33
C GLU A 15 -30.78 36.75 60.76
N PRO A 16 -31.93 36.91 60.06
CA PRO A 16 -32.70 35.80 59.52
C PRO A 16 -31.96 35.05 58.40
N GLU A 17 -32.26 33.76 58.27
CA GLU A 17 -31.58 32.73 57.47
C GLU A 17 -31.09 33.10 56.05
N PRO A 18 -29.93 32.58 55.60
CA PRO A 18 -29.40 32.75 54.25
C PRO A 18 -29.91 31.73 53.21
N GLU A 19 -30.75 30.76 53.58
CA GLU A 19 -31.12 29.64 52.67
C GLU A 19 -31.93 30.09 51.45
N HIS A 20 -32.84 31.05 51.62
CA HIS A 20 -33.68 31.55 50.52
C HIS A 20 -32.88 32.26 49.41
N ALA A 21 -31.78 32.94 49.76
CA ALA A 21 -30.94 33.64 48.80
C ALA A 21 -30.10 32.67 47.93
N GLY A 22 -29.74 31.51 48.47
CA GLY A 22 -28.98 30.48 47.75
C GLY A 22 -29.82 29.77 46.68
N GLU A 23 -31.09 29.49 46.96
CA GLU A 23 -32.00 28.86 46.00
C GLU A 23 -32.34 29.78 44.82
N GLU A 24 -32.56 31.07 45.08
CA GLU A 24 -32.82 32.06 44.02
C GLU A 24 -31.62 32.22 43.08
N LEU A 25 -30.39 32.22 43.64
CA LEU A 25 -29.15 32.27 42.86
C LEU A 25 -29.00 31.03 41.96
N TRP A 26 -29.31 29.85 42.50
CA TRP A 26 -29.23 28.59 41.78
C TRP A 26 -30.27 28.53 40.63
N GLU A 27 -31.49 28.99 40.87
CA GLU A 27 -32.51 29.09 39.82
C GLU A 27 -32.11 30.05 38.70
N GLN A 28 -31.51 31.20 39.05
CA GLN A 28 -31.01 32.14 38.06
C GLN A 28 -29.88 31.54 37.21
N GLU A 29 -28.94 30.83 37.82
CA GLU A 29 -27.85 30.19 37.10
C GLU A 29 -28.37 29.05 36.20
N MET A 30 -29.36 28.27 36.65
CA MET A 30 -30.00 27.25 35.82
C MET A 30 -30.75 27.84 34.62
N LYS A 31 -31.47 28.95 34.81
CA LYS A 31 -32.13 29.68 33.71
C LYS A 31 -31.11 30.23 32.71
N ARG A 32 -29.95 30.72 33.18
CA ARG A 32 -28.83 31.16 32.33
C ARG A 32 -28.24 29.98 31.54
N LEU A 33 -27.97 28.85 32.19
CA LEU A 33 -27.38 27.67 31.55
C LEU A 33 -28.33 27.04 30.51
N HIS A 34 -29.63 27.05 30.77
CA HIS A 34 -30.66 26.60 29.84
C HIS A 34 -30.77 27.51 28.60
N SER A 35 -30.73 28.83 28.78
CA SER A 35 -30.87 29.81 27.69
C SER A 35 -29.60 30.12 26.90
N SER A 36 -28.41 29.84 27.46
CA SER A 36 -27.14 30.13 26.78
C SER A 36 -26.95 29.30 25.50
N GLN A 37 -26.48 29.93 24.41
CA GLN A 37 -26.17 29.27 23.14
C GLN A 37 -24.73 28.72 23.06
N GLU A 38 -23.91 28.94 24.09
CA GLU A 38 -22.50 28.55 24.09
C GLU A 38 -22.31 27.02 24.09
N PRO A 39 -21.38 26.48 23.29
CA PRO A 39 -21.15 25.04 23.24
C PRO A 39 -20.70 24.48 24.61
N VAL A 40 -21.38 23.42 25.07
CA VAL A 40 -21.20 22.80 26.42
C VAL A 40 -19.74 22.42 26.74
N ARG A 41 -18.90 22.26 25.72
CA ARG A 41 -17.46 21.95 25.90
C ARG A 41 -16.67 23.09 26.53
N VAL A 42 -17.06 24.35 26.25
CA VAL A 42 -16.35 25.57 26.65
C VAL A 42 -16.68 25.99 28.08
N LEU A 43 -17.82 25.53 28.60
CA LEU A 43 -18.26 25.77 29.97
C LEU A 43 -17.24 25.26 31.01
N PRO A 44 -16.93 26.01 32.08
CA PRO A 44 -15.94 25.65 33.10
C PRO A 44 -16.49 24.66 34.16
N TYR A 45 -17.32 23.70 33.75
CA TYR A 45 -17.94 22.71 34.64
C TYR A 45 -17.32 21.31 34.49
N ALA A 46 -17.45 20.48 35.53
CA ALA A 46 -17.00 19.09 35.51
C ALA A 46 -17.76 18.26 34.47
N MET A 47 -17.19 17.12 34.05
CA MET A 47 -17.78 16.28 32.99
C MET A 47 -19.15 15.70 33.34
N VAL A 48 -19.46 15.50 34.62
CA VAL A 48 -20.77 15.02 35.09
C VAL A 48 -21.82 16.12 34.93
N ASP A 49 -21.50 17.34 35.37
CA ASP A 49 -22.41 18.49 35.27
C ASP A 49 -22.62 18.92 33.83
N LYS A 50 -21.59 18.82 32.98
CA LYS A 50 -21.71 19.02 31.53
C LYS A 50 -22.69 18.03 30.88
N ARG A 51 -22.80 16.79 31.38
CA ARG A 51 -23.80 15.83 30.88
C ARG A 51 -25.21 16.24 31.29
N PHE A 52 -25.38 16.74 32.51
CA PHE A 52 -26.64 17.26 33.01
C PHE A 52 -27.11 18.51 32.26
N ILE A 53 -26.23 19.50 32.08
CA ILE A 53 -26.50 20.72 31.29
C ILE A 53 -26.87 20.37 29.84
N ARG A 54 -26.21 19.35 29.26
CA ARG A 54 -26.55 18.86 27.92
C ARG A 54 -27.94 18.24 27.85
N GLN A 55 -28.37 17.51 28.87
CA GLN A 55 -29.73 16.96 28.97
C GLN A 55 -30.77 18.07 29.19
N LEU A 56 -30.45 19.08 30.01
CA LEU A 56 -31.32 20.25 30.20
C LEU A 56 -31.53 21.06 28.92
N ARG A 57 -30.50 21.20 28.08
CA ARG A 57 -30.59 21.95 26.81
C ARG A 57 -31.07 21.10 25.64
N GLU A 58 -31.32 19.80 25.83
CA GLU A 58 -31.95 19.01 24.77
C GLU A 58 -33.40 19.48 24.65
N PRO A 59 -33.79 20.11 23.52
CA PRO A 59 -35.14 20.59 23.38
C PRO A 59 -36.08 19.39 23.38
N GLU A 60 -37.01 19.34 24.32
CA GLU A 60 -38.10 18.36 24.32
C GLU A 60 -38.81 18.44 22.96
N GLY A 61 -38.57 17.45 22.10
CA GLY A 61 -39.35 17.25 20.88
C GLY A 61 -38.89 17.97 19.61
N VAL A 62 -37.61 18.33 19.43
CA VAL A 62 -37.15 18.63 18.05
C VAL A 62 -37.09 17.30 17.28
N LYS A 63 -38.14 17.04 16.49
CA LYS A 63 -38.20 15.97 15.48
C LYS A 63 -37.04 16.19 14.50
N THR A 64 -35.88 15.64 14.82
CA THR A 64 -34.74 15.61 13.92
C THR A 64 -35.17 14.90 12.65
N SER A 65 -35.04 15.59 11.52
CA SER A 65 -35.37 15.06 10.20
C SER A 65 -34.76 13.66 10.04
N CYS A 66 -35.54 12.70 9.50
CA CYS A 66 -35.12 11.33 9.23
C CYS A 66 -33.75 11.28 8.51
N TRP A 67 -33.47 12.28 7.70
CA TRP A 67 -32.20 12.47 6.99
C TRP A 67 -31.00 12.76 7.90
N GLN A 68 -31.19 13.59 8.94
CA GLN A 68 -30.14 13.86 9.93
C GLN A 68 -29.89 12.66 10.84
N GLN A 69 -30.93 11.87 11.15
CA GLN A 69 -30.79 10.62 11.88
C GLN A 69 -30.08 9.54 11.05
N TRP A 70 -30.41 9.42 9.76
CA TRP A 70 -29.74 8.51 8.84
C TRP A 70 -28.26 8.83 8.68
N ARG A 71 -27.91 10.11 8.48
CA ARG A 71 -26.51 10.57 8.38
C ARG A 71 -25.72 10.27 9.66
N ARG A 72 -26.28 10.55 10.84
CA ARG A 72 -25.65 10.21 12.13
C ARG A 72 -25.50 8.70 12.33
N ARG A 73 -26.49 7.89 11.92
CA ARG A 73 -26.39 6.42 11.96
C ARG A 73 -25.28 5.90 11.05
N GLN A 74 -25.12 6.47 9.85
CA GLN A 74 -24.07 6.09 8.90
C GLN A 74 -22.67 6.46 9.43
N GLU A 75 -22.50 7.65 10.01
CA GLU A 75 -21.25 8.05 10.67
C GLU A 75 -20.92 7.16 11.87
N THR A 76 -21.93 6.78 12.66
CA THR A 76 -21.74 5.89 13.83
C THR A 76 -21.43 4.46 13.40
N ALA A 77 -22.08 3.95 12.35
CA ALA A 77 -21.79 2.64 11.76
C ALA A 77 -20.39 2.60 11.15
N GLY A 78 -19.97 3.67 10.45
CA GLY A 78 -18.61 3.81 9.93
C GLY A 78 -17.55 3.82 11.04
N ARG A 79 -17.80 4.51 12.17
CA ARG A 79 -16.92 4.46 13.34
C ARG A 79 -16.83 3.07 13.96
N ARG A 80 -17.96 2.38 14.13
CA ARG A 80 -18.01 1.01 14.67
C ARG A 80 -17.31 -0.01 13.76
N LEU A 81 -17.49 0.09 12.44
CA LEU A 81 -16.77 -0.74 11.47
C LEU A 81 -15.28 -0.43 11.48
N GLY A 82 -14.89 0.85 11.59
CA GLY A 82 -13.50 1.25 11.75
C GLY A 82 -12.85 0.69 13.02
N GLU A 83 -13.56 0.72 14.15
CA GLU A 83 -13.11 0.10 15.40
C GLU A 83 -13.04 -1.43 15.32
N ALA A 84 -14.03 -2.09 14.70
CA ALA A 84 -14.03 -3.54 14.50
C ALA A 84 -12.87 -3.98 13.58
N ALA A 85 -12.64 -3.24 12.49
CA ALA A 85 -11.49 -3.44 11.61
C ALA A 85 -10.16 -3.21 12.34
N GLN A 86 -10.08 -2.19 13.20
CA GLN A 86 -8.89 -1.97 14.05
C GLN A 86 -8.70 -3.09 15.07
N ARG A 87 -9.77 -3.65 15.65
CA ARG A 87 -9.68 -4.77 16.59
C ARG A 87 -9.24 -6.06 15.89
N LEU A 88 -9.76 -6.34 14.69
CA LEU A 88 -9.30 -7.45 13.85
C LEU A 88 -7.84 -7.25 13.42
N ALA A 89 -7.45 -6.03 13.07
CA ALA A 89 -6.06 -5.69 12.76
C ALA A 89 -5.11 -5.87 13.96
N ARG A 90 -5.57 -5.57 15.18
CA ARG A 90 -4.83 -5.86 16.43
C ARG A 90 -4.80 -7.36 16.76
N GLY A 91 -5.88 -8.09 16.46
CA GLY A 91 -5.96 -9.55 16.62
C GLY A 91 -5.04 -10.29 15.64
N CYS A 92 -4.82 -9.74 14.45
CA CYS A 92 -3.79 -10.18 13.50
C CYS A 92 -2.38 -9.66 13.89
N GLY A 93 -2.06 -9.64 15.19
CA GLY A 93 -0.78 -9.22 15.77
C GLY A 93 0.38 -10.18 15.49
N LEU A 94 0.49 -10.75 14.29
CA LEU A 94 1.66 -11.53 13.91
C LEU A 94 2.92 -10.66 14.04
N TRP A 95 3.87 -11.14 14.83
CA TRP A 95 5.22 -10.59 15.00
C TRP A 95 5.32 -9.16 15.56
N GLU A 96 4.33 -8.69 16.33
CA GLU A 96 4.38 -7.34 16.91
C GLU A 96 5.51 -7.17 17.93
N GLY A 97 5.74 -8.17 18.80
CA GLY A 97 6.87 -8.19 19.72
C GLY A 97 8.23 -8.23 19.02
N ALA A 98 8.37 -9.10 18.00
CA ALA A 98 9.58 -9.19 17.20
C ALA A 98 9.86 -7.88 16.41
N LEU A 99 8.82 -7.20 15.90
CA LEU A 99 8.97 -5.89 15.26
C LEU A 99 9.46 -4.83 16.25
N TYR A 100 8.99 -4.87 17.49
CA TYR A 100 9.41 -3.94 18.53
C TYR A 100 10.88 -4.18 18.92
N GLU A 101 11.28 -5.44 19.05
CA GLU A 101 12.65 -5.84 19.34
C GLU A 101 13.61 -5.46 18.19
N ILE A 102 13.23 -5.73 16.95
CA ILE A 102 13.98 -5.31 15.75
C ILE A 102 14.07 -3.78 15.66
N GLY A 103 12.98 -3.08 15.97
CA GLY A 103 12.96 -1.61 16.01
C GLY A 103 13.86 -1.05 17.10
N GLY A 104 13.98 -1.74 18.23
CA GLY A 104 14.97 -1.45 19.25
C GLY A 104 16.40 -1.65 18.71
N LEU A 105 16.72 -2.86 18.25
CA LEU A 105 18.10 -3.21 17.87
C LEU A 105 18.62 -2.46 16.64
N PHE A 106 17.76 -2.20 15.65
CA PHE A 106 18.13 -1.70 14.33
C PHE A 106 17.56 -0.30 14.01
N GLY A 107 16.75 0.25 14.91
CA GLY A 107 16.16 1.59 14.78
C GLY A 107 14.82 1.63 14.06
N THR A 108 14.19 2.80 14.14
CA THR A 108 12.83 3.08 13.64
C THR A 108 12.68 2.95 12.11
N GLY A 109 13.77 3.12 11.35
CA GLY A 109 13.78 2.97 9.89
C GLY A 109 13.52 1.53 9.44
N ILE A 110 14.21 0.56 10.04
CA ILE A 110 14.07 -0.86 9.72
C ILE A 110 12.72 -1.40 10.24
N GLN A 111 12.28 -0.94 11.41
CA GLN A 111 10.94 -1.23 11.93
C GLN A 111 9.82 -0.76 10.97
N SER A 112 9.98 0.42 10.38
CA SER A 112 9.01 0.98 9.42
C SER A 112 8.92 0.11 8.16
N TYR A 113 10.05 -0.40 7.66
CA TYR A 113 10.08 -1.35 6.54
C TYR A 113 9.30 -2.63 6.84
N PHE A 114 9.57 -3.28 7.97
CA PHE A 114 8.86 -4.51 8.35
C PHE A 114 7.37 -4.26 8.65
N THR A 115 7.02 -3.10 9.20
CA THR A 115 5.62 -2.71 9.43
C THR A 115 4.88 -2.46 8.11
N PHE A 116 5.57 -1.99 7.08
CA PHE A 116 5.05 -1.86 5.73
C PHE A 116 4.91 -3.23 5.05
N LEU A 117 5.92 -4.10 5.16
CA LEU A 117 5.89 -5.45 4.63
C LEU A 117 4.75 -6.28 5.24
N ARG A 118 4.55 -6.21 6.56
CA ARG A 118 3.42 -6.83 7.27
C ARG A 118 2.08 -6.37 6.69
N PHE A 119 1.95 -5.08 6.42
CA PHE A 119 0.73 -4.53 5.83
C PHE A 119 0.48 -5.04 4.41
N LEU A 120 1.52 -5.09 3.56
CA LEU A 120 1.40 -5.66 2.22
C LEU A 120 1.02 -7.15 2.27
N LEU A 121 1.60 -7.91 3.20
CA LEU A 121 1.27 -9.33 3.39
C LEU A 121 -0.19 -9.52 3.83
N LEU A 122 -0.67 -8.74 4.79
CA LEU A 122 -2.08 -8.80 5.22
C LEU A 122 -3.04 -8.39 4.09
N LEU A 123 -2.65 -7.41 3.27
CA LEU A 123 -3.43 -6.96 2.13
C LEU A 123 -3.48 -8.02 1.02
N ASN A 124 -2.38 -8.73 0.76
CA ASN A 124 -2.36 -9.89 -0.15
C ASN A 124 -3.13 -11.11 0.40
N LEU A 125 -3.10 -11.33 1.72
CA LEU A 125 -3.91 -12.38 2.35
C LEU A 125 -5.40 -12.05 2.23
N LEU A 126 -5.77 -10.77 2.40
CA LEU A 126 -7.14 -10.30 2.21
C LEU A 126 -7.60 -10.48 0.77
N THR A 127 -6.76 -10.18 -0.24
CA THR A 127 -7.13 -10.42 -1.64
C THR A 127 -7.30 -11.90 -1.94
N LEU A 128 -6.42 -12.77 -1.41
CA LEU A 128 -6.60 -14.22 -1.50
C LEU A 128 -7.93 -14.68 -0.87
N LEU A 129 -8.27 -14.14 0.31
CA LEU A 129 -9.51 -14.49 0.99
C LEU A 129 -10.74 -13.99 0.23
N LEU A 130 -10.69 -12.79 -0.35
CA LEU A 130 -11.76 -12.25 -1.17
C LEU A 130 -11.94 -13.03 -2.47
N THR A 131 -10.87 -13.36 -3.18
CA THR A 131 -10.94 -14.15 -4.43
C THR A 131 -11.42 -15.58 -4.15
N THR A 132 -10.93 -16.22 -3.09
CA THR A 132 -11.41 -17.56 -2.70
C THR A 132 -12.88 -17.56 -2.29
N SER A 133 -13.31 -16.58 -1.49
CA SER A 133 -14.70 -16.49 -1.02
C SER A 133 -15.71 -16.11 -2.12
N LEU A 134 -15.35 -15.22 -3.05
CA LEU A 134 -16.25 -14.73 -4.09
C LEU A 134 -16.19 -15.54 -5.38
N VAL A 135 -15.06 -16.14 -5.72
CA VAL A 135 -14.92 -16.85 -7.01
C VAL A 135 -14.88 -18.36 -6.78
N LEU A 136 -13.95 -18.84 -5.95
CA LEU A 136 -13.69 -20.28 -5.81
C LEU A 136 -14.75 -21.01 -4.97
N LEU A 137 -15.24 -20.41 -3.88
CA LEU A 137 -16.21 -21.03 -2.98
C LEU A 137 -17.58 -21.25 -3.63
N PRO A 138 -18.18 -20.27 -4.35
CA PRO A 138 -19.43 -20.49 -5.06
C PRO A 138 -19.30 -21.51 -6.18
N LEU A 139 -18.13 -21.57 -6.85
CA LEU A 139 -17.84 -22.58 -7.88
C LEU A 139 -17.89 -24.01 -7.34
N VAL A 140 -17.17 -24.29 -6.25
CA VAL A 140 -17.13 -25.62 -5.63
C VAL A 140 -18.50 -26.05 -5.11
N TRP A 141 -19.30 -25.11 -4.60
CA TRP A 141 -20.64 -25.39 -4.07
C TRP A 141 -21.73 -25.54 -5.15
N LEU A 142 -21.64 -24.76 -6.24
CA LEU A 142 -22.69 -24.73 -7.28
C LEU A 142 -22.41 -25.70 -8.44
N HIS A 143 -21.17 -26.13 -8.66
CA HIS A 143 -20.77 -26.97 -9.79
C HIS A 143 -19.85 -28.12 -9.33
N PRO A 144 -20.35 -29.36 -9.15
CA PRO A 144 -19.48 -30.52 -8.99
C PRO A 144 -18.65 -30.73 -10.28
N PRO A 145 -17.38 -31.17 -10.17
CA PRO A 145 -16.51 -31.35 -11.32
C PRO A 145 -17.03 -32.51 -12.19
N ASP A 146 -17.31 -32.24 -13.47
CA ASP A 146 -17.45 -33.30 -14.46
C ASP A 146 -16.09 -34.00 -14.64
N PRO A 147 -16.03 -35.35 -14.64
CA PRO A 147 -14.78 -36.07 -14.78
C PRO A 147 -14.21 -35.89 -16.21
N GLY A 148 -13.22 -35.01 -16.34
CA GLY A 148 -12.40 -34.86 -17.55
C GLY A 148 -11.36 -35.99 -17.68
N PRO A 149 -10.85 -36.25 -18.90
CA PRO A 149 -9.95 -37.37 -19.16
C PRO A 149 -8.60 -37.18 -18.44
N ALA A 150 -8.06 -38.27 -17.90
CA ALA A 150 -6.76 -38.30 -17.25
C ALA A 150 -5.65 -38.00 -18.26
N LEU A 151 -4.98 -36.86 -18.12
CA LEU A 151 -3.83 -36.45 -18.94
C LEU A 151 -2.52 -36.85 -18.27
N ASN A 152 -1.66 -37.54 -19.01
CA ASN A 152 -0.34 -37.98 -18.56
C ASN A 152 0.63 -36.79 -18.42
N PHE A 153 1.54 -36.86 -17.45
CA PHE A 153 2.44 -35.77 -17.04
C PHE A 153 3.38 -35.26 -18.16
N SER A 154 3.70 -36.09 -19.15
CA SER A 154 4.55 -35.72 -20.29
C SER A 154 3.82 -34.92 -21.38
N GLU A 155 2.51 -35.14 -21.56
CA GLU A 155 1.68 -34.39 -22.52
C GLU A 155 1.23 -33.04 -21.94
N CYS A 156 1.24 -32.91 -20.61
CA CYS A 156 0.91 -31.69 -19.88
C CYS A 156 1.90 -30.53 -20.11
N LEU A 157 3.18 -30.85 -20.38
CA LEU A 157 4.21 -29.83 -20.63
C LEU A 157 4.11 -29.24 -22.06
N ALA A 158 3.68 -30.04 -23.04
CA ALA A 158 3.52 -29.63 -24.43
C ALA A 158 2.13 -29.02 -24.72
N HIS A 159 1.09 -29.47 -24.01
CA HIS A 159 -0.30 -28.98 -24.15
C HIS A 159 -0.75 -28.10 -22.97
N ALA A 160 0.19 -27.45 -22.27
CA ALA A 160 -0.12 -26.63 -21.11
C ALA A 160 -1.25 -25.61 -21.38
N GLY A 161 -1.31 -25.02 -22.58
CA GLY A 161 -2.38 -24.10 -23.00
C GLY A 161 -3.80 -24.70 -23.02
N ILE A 162 -3.95 -26.01 -23.28
CA ILE A 162 -5.24 -26.72 -23.26
C ILE A 162 -5.64 -27.07 -21.82
N ALA A 163 -4.67 -27.45 -20.98
CA ALA A 163 -4.91 -27.75 -19.56
C ALA A 163 -5.39 -26.51 -18.78
N PHE A 164 -4.85 -25.32 -19.08
CA PHE A 164 -5.29 -24.07 -18.45
C PHE A 164 -6.72 -23.66 -18.82
N ASN A 165 -7.20 -24.01 -20.01
CA ASN A 165 -8.56 -23.65 -20.47
C ASN A 165 -9.67 -24.24 -19.59
N ASN A 166 -9.39 -25.37 -18.93
CA ASN A 166 -10.32 -26.05 -18.02
C ASN A 166 -10.07 -25.73 -16.53
N THR A 167 -9.09 -24.88 -16.20
CA THR A 167 -8.84 -24.52 -14.79
C THR A 167 -9.71 -23.34 -14.35
N TYR A 168 -10.23 -23.41 -13.11
CA TYR A 168 -11.14 -22.42 -12.52
C TYR A 168 -10.55 -21.00 -12.39
N LEU A 169 -9.24 -20.84 -12.58
CA LEU A 169 -8.52 -19.58 -12.54
C LEU A 169 -8.62 -18.77 -13.84
N PHE A 170 -9.06 -19.39 -14.94
CA PHE A 170 -9.14 -18.74 -16.26
C PHE A 170 -10.58 -18.54 -16.71
N TYR A 171 -10.85 -17.44 -17.40
CA TYR A 171 -12.21 -17.03 -17.79
C TYR A 171 -12.88 -18.04 -18.74
N GLY A 172 -12.10 -18.74 -19.57
CA GLY A 172 -12.63 -19.75 -20.50
C GLY A 172 -13.37 -20.93 -19.87
N ALA A 173 -13.13 -21.21 -18.57
CA ALA A 173 -13.83 -22.28 -17.86
C ALA A 173 -15.31 -21.94 -17.57
N TYR A 174 -15.71 -20.66 -17.64
CA TYR A 174 -17.05 -20.20 -17.30
C TYR A 174 -17.98 -20.18 -18.53
N ARG A 175 -18.58 -21.32 -18.87
CA ARG A 175 -19.52 -21.43 -20.01
C ARG A 175 -20.85 -20.69 -19.76
N ALA A 176 -21.39 -20.12 -20.83
CA ALA A 176 -22.69 -19.43 -20.82
C ALA A 176 -23.86 -20.43 -20.68
N ARG A 177 -24.46 -20.52 -19.49
CA ARG A 177 -25.74 -21.22 -19.27
C ARG A 177 -26.87 -20.18 -19.11
N PRO A 178 -28.12 -20.46 -19.53
CA PRO A 178 -29.22 -19.52 -19.40
C PRO A 178 -29.44 -19.16 -17.92
N GLU A 179 -29.31 -17.88 -17.59
CA GLU A 179 -29.45 -17.37 -16.23
C GLU A 179 -30.94 -17.30 -15.86
N SER A 180 -31.35 -18.02 -14.82
CA SER A 180 -32.61 -17.71 -14.12
C SER A 180 -32.38 -16.48 -13.23
N SER A 181 -33.35 -15.58 -13.17
CA SER A 181 -33.24 -14.21 -12.62
C SER A 181 -32.82 -14.07 -11.13
N LEU A 182 -32.63 -15.18 -10.41
CA LEU A 182 -32.25 -15.27 -9.00
C LEU A 182 -30.91 -16.01 -8.77
N ALA A 183 -30.24 -16.47 -9.82
CA ALA A 183 -28.99 -17.22 -9.72
C ALA A 183 -27.76 -16.29 -9.67
N TYR A 184 -26.78 -16.64 -8.85
CA TYR A 184 -25.49 -15.94 -8.74
C TYR A 184 -24.73 -15.98 -10.09
N SER A 185 -24.49 -14.82 -10.70
CA SER A 185 -23.79 -14.71 -11.98
C SER A 185 -22.27 -14.80 -11.80
N VAL A 186 -21.75 -16.04 -11.87
CA VAL A 186 -20.33 -16.35 -11.65
C VAL A 186 -19.38 -15.55 -12.57
N ARG A 187 -19.79 -15.27 -13.83
CA ARG A 187 -18.99 -14.46 -14.78
C ARG A 187 -18.83 -13.01 -14.34
N LEU A 188 -19.93 -12.40 -13.89
CA LEU A 188 -19.90 -11.02 -13.40
C LEU A 188 -19.09 -10.93 -12.11
N ALA A 189 -19.24 -11.92 -11.22
CA ALA A 189 -18.46 -12.02 -10.01
C ALA A 189 -16.95 -12.17 -10.28
N TYR A 190 -16.58 -12.98 -11.28
CA TYR A 190 -15.19 -13.15 -11.71
C TYR A 190 -14.58 -11.84 -12.21
N LEU A 191 -15.33 -10.97 -12.89
CA LEU A 191 -14.82 -9.67 -13.37
C LEU A 191 -14.84 -8.59 -12.29
N LEU A 192 -15.89 -8.53 -11.47
CA LEU A 192 -16.04 -7.53 -10.41
C LEU A 192 -15.15 -7.80 -9.21
N SER A 193 -14.83 -9.06 -8.89
CA SER A 193 -14.02 -9.42 -7.72
C SER A 193 -12.58 -8.89 -7.80
N PRO A 194 -11.82 -9.10 -8.89
CA PRO A 194 -10.50 -8.48 -9.08
C PRO A 194 -10.56 -6.95 -9.09
N LEU A 195 -11.58 -6.36 -9.72
CA LEU A 195 -11.76 -4.90 -9.72
C LEU A 195 -11.98 -4.35 -8.31
N ALA A 196 -12.85 -5.00 -7.52
CA ALA A 196 -13.09 -4.65 -6.13
C ALA A 196 -11.83 -4.84 -5.28
N CYS A 197 -11.09 -5.94 -5.49
CA CYS A 197 -9.82 -6.18 -4.82
C CYS A 197 -8.81 -5.07 -5.13
N LEU A 198 -8.64 -4.69 -6.40
CA LEU A 198 -7.75 -3.61 -6.83
C LEU A 198 -8.12 -2.27 -6.18
N LEU A 199 -9.41 -1.92 -6.15
CA LEU A 199 -9.89 -0.69 -5.50
C LEU A 199 -9.64 -0.72 -3.99
N LEU A 200 -9.89 -1.85 -3.32
CA LEU A 200 -9.61 -2.01 -1.89
C LEU A 200 -8.11 -1.90 -1.60
N CYS A 201 -7.27 -2.52 -2.43
CA CYS A 201 -5.81 -2.44 -2.32
C CYS A 201 -5.33 -1.00 -2.50
N PHE A 202 -5.79 -0.32 -3.55
CA PHE A 202 -5.46 1.07 -3.83
C PHE A 202 -5.87 1.99 -2.68
N CYS A 203 -7.12 1.90 -2.22
CA CYS A 203 -7.61 2.66 -1.08
C CYS A 203 -6.82 2.38 0.20
N GLY A 204 -6.50 1.11 0.49
CA GLY A 204 -5.72 0.73 1.66
C GLY A 204 -4.30 1.32 1.64
N VAL A 205 -3.62 1.24 0.50
CA VAL A 205 -2.28 1.83 0.30
C VAL A 205 -2.37 3.36 0.40
N LEU A 206 -3.32 3.99 -0.28
CA LEU A 206 -3.50 5.44 -0.29
C LEU A 206 -3.77 5.98 1.12
N GLN A 207 -4.63 5.33 1.90
CA GLN A 207 -4.92 5.73 3.29
C GLN A 207 -3.67 5.68 4.18
N ARG A 208 -2.78 4.69 3.98
CA ARG A 208 -1.50 4.65 4.71
C ARG A 208 -0.53 5.73 4.24
N MET A 209 -0.44 5.96 2.93
CA MET A 209 0.41 6.99 2.35
C MET A 209 0.00 8.39 2.83
N VAL A 210 -1.30 8.71 2.82
CA VAL A 210 -1.83 10.00 3.28
C VAL A 210 -1.59 10.22 4.77
N LYS A 211 -1.52 9.18 5.60
CA LYS A 211 -1.14 9.32 7.02
C LYS A 211 0.35 9.63 7.22
N GLY A 212 1.22 9.14 6.34
CA GLY A 212 2.67 9.40 6.39
C GLY A 212 3.12 10.69 5.68
N LEU A 213 2.33 11.20 4.74
CA LEU A 213 2.61 12.42 3.97
C LEU A 213 2.68 13.72 4.81
N PRO A 214 1.76 14.00 5.76
CA PRO A 214 1.78 15.25 6.52
C PRO A 214 3.06 15.39 7.34
N GLN A 215 3.61 14.29 7.85
CA GLN A 215 4.81 14.34 8.68
C GLN A 215 6.06 14.77 7.89
N LYS A 216 6.13 14.47 6.58
CA LYS A 216 7.21 14.93 5.70
C LYS A 216 6.96 16.33 5.11
N LEU A 217 5.70 16.69 4.84
CA LEU A 217 5.36 17.99 4.26
C LEU A 217 5.38 19.13 5.30
N PHE A 218 4.97 18.86 6.54
CA PHE A 218 4.99 19.85 7.63
C PHE A 218 6.38 20.02 8.27
N LEU A 219 7.27 19.02 8.16
CA LEU A 219 8.72 19.19 8.42
C LEU A 219 9.46 19.71 7.16
N GLY A 220 8.76 20.47 6.31
CA GLY A 220 9.29 21.07 5.11
C GLY A 220 10.28 22.20 5.39
N GLN A 221 11.56 21.86 5.25
CA GLN A 221 12.60 22.65 4.59
C GLN A 221 13.29 23.81 5.34
N ASP A 222 12.63 24.52 6.25
CA ASP A 222 13.23 25.76 6.83
C ASP A 222 13.45 25.77 8.36
N TYR A 223 13.03 24.74 9.08
CA TYR A 223 13.28 24.63 10.53
C TYR A 223 14.04 23.35 10.86
N ARG A 224 15.34 23.32 10.56
CA ARG A 224 16.25 22.35 11.19
C ARG A 224 16.39 22.75 12.65
N SER A 225 15.94 21.88 13.57
CA SER A 225 16.20 22.09 14.99
C SER A 225 17.72 22.18 15.18
N PRO A 226 18.23 23.17 15.94
CA PRO A 226 19.67 23.24 16.20
C PRO A 226 20.11 21.93 16.84
N LEU A 227 21.29 21.42 16.42
CA LEU A 227 21.82 20.14 16.91
C LEU A 227 21.81 20.07 18.44
N SER A 228 22.04 21.22 19.10
CA SER A 228 21.97 21.37 20.55
C SER A 228 20.60 21.02 21.12
N ALA A 229 19.51 21.58 20.60
CA ALA A 229 18.16 21.28 21.08
C ALA A 229 17.82 19.79 20.90
N LYS A 230 18.34 19.17 19.85
CA LYS A 230 18.19 17.74 19.61
C LYS A 230 18.98 16.92 20.63
N VAL A 231 20.26 17.24 20.88
CA VAL A 231 21.07 16.57 21.93
C VAL A 231 20.35 16.57 23.29
N PHE A 232 19.73 17.69 23.66
CA PHE A 232 19.03 17.79 24.95
C PHE A 232 17.62 17.17 24.96
N SER A 233 16.98 16.95 23.81
CA SER A 233 15.61 16.40 23.72
C SER A 233 15.54 14.96 23.19
N SER A 234 16.65 14.40 22.70
CA SER A 234 16.70 13.05 22.11
C SER A 234 16.59 11.91 23.14
N TRP A 235 16.89 12.16 24.42
CA TRP A 235 16.88 11.14 25.46
C TRP A 235 15.49 10.93 26.07
N ASP A 236 15.08 9.67 26.21
CA ASP A 236 13.83 9.30 26.88
C ASP A 236 14.12 8.83 28.32
N PHE A 237 13.64 9.60 29.29
CA PHE A 237 13.85 9.33 30.72
C PHE A 237 12.96 8.20 31.27
N CYS A 238 12.00 7.70 30.49
CA CYS A 238 11.13 6.60 30.90
C CYS A 238 11.75 5.21 30.70
N ILE A 239 12.97 5.13 30.14
CA ILE A 239 13.67 3.86 29.88
C ILE A 239 14.23 3.29 31.18
N GLN A 240 13.73 2.12 31.59
CA GLN A 240 14.19 1.41 32.80
C GLN A 240 15.12 0.21 32.49
N GLY A 241 15.11 -0.28 31.25
CA GLY A 241 15.90 -1.46 30.83
C GLY A 241 17.28 -1.10 30.29
N GLN A 242 18.32 -1.83 30.70
CA GLN A 242 19.69 -1.61 30.25
C GLN A 242 19.83 -1.83 28.73
N ASP A 243 19.20 -2.87 28.19
CA ASP A 243 19.23 -3.17 26.76
C ASP A 243 18.52 -2.09 25.94
N ALA A 244 17.39 -1.57 26.44
CA ALA A 244 16.67 -0.47 25.81
C ALA A 244 17.48 0.84 25.84
N ALA A 245 18.26 1.08 26.90
CA ALA A 245 19.13 2.25 27.01
C ALA A 245 20.34 2.17 26.06
N THR A 246 20.96 1.00 25.92
CA THR A 246 22.06 0.82 24.95
C THR A 246 21.55 0.99 23.53
N ILE A 247 20.39 0.43 23.22
CA ILE A 247 19.66 0.63 21.96
C ILE A 247 19.43 2.13 21.68
N LYS A 248 18.85 2.86 22.64
CA LYS A 248 18.52 4.28 22.46
C LYS A 248 19.78 5.11 22.22
N LYS A 249 20.87 4.78 22.89
CA LYS A 249 22.17 5.42 22.67
C LYS A 249 22.69 5.20 21.25
N HIS A 250 22.59 3.99 20.71
CA HIS A 250 23.01 3.69 19.33
C HIS A 250 22.12 4.40 18.30
N GLU A 251 20.79 4.44 18.54
CA GLU A 251 19.84 5.18 17.70
C GLU A 251 20.24 6.66 17.60
N ILE A 252 20.43 7.32 18.74
CA ILE A 252 20.81 8.74 18.82
C ILE A 252 22.17 9.00 18.16
N SER A 253 23.16 8.13 18.40
CA SER A 253 24.49 8.25 17.79
C SER A 253 24.44 8.17 16.26
N ASN A 254 23.66 7.22 15.72
CA ASN A 254 23.50 7.07 14.29
C ASN A 254 22.74 8.25 13.67
N GLU A 255 21.71 8.75 14.35
CA GLU A 255 20.97 9.93 13.89
C GLU A 255 21.87 11.16 13.78
N PHE A 256 22.71 11.42 14.80
CA PHE A 256 23.66 12.53 14.74
C PHE A 256 24.70 12.36 13.64
N LYS A 257 25.21 11.15 13.43
CA LYS A 257 26.18 10.87 12.37
C LYS A 257 25.62 11.25 11.00
N VAL A 258 24.37 10.86 10.71
CA VAL A 258 23.70 11.19 9.45
C VAL A 258 23.52 12.71 9.30
N GLU A 259 23.05 13.39 10.35
CA GLU A 259 22.77 14.83 10.30
C GLU A 259 24.07 15.68 10.14
N LEU A 260 25.16 15.26 10.77
CA LEU A 260 26.50 15.85 10.59
C LEU A 260 27.05 15.63 9.17
N GLU A 261 26.91 14.42 8.63
CA GLU A 261 27.34 14.10 7.26
C GLU A 261 26.56 14.93 6.22
N GLU A 262 25.24 15.06 6.40
CA GLU A 262 24.39 15.93 5.57
C GLU A 262 24.78 17.40 5.68
N GLY A 263 25.04 17.89 6.89
CA GLY A 263 25.49 19.26 7.14
C GLY A 263 26.83 19.57 6.47
N ARG A 264 27.80 18.64 6.59
CA ARG A 264 29.11 18.74 5.92
C ARG A 264 28.96 18.79 4.39
N HIS A 265 28.11 17.94 3.83
CA HIS A 265 27.82 17.94 2.39
C HIS A 265 27.23 19.27 1.91
N PHE A 266 26.30 19.85 2.66
CA PHE A 266 25.68 21.13 2.31
C PHE A 266 26.71 22.27 2.29
N LEU A 267 27.61 22.31 3.27
CA LEU A 267 28.71 23.28 3.31
C LEU A 267 29.65 23.12 2.10
N LEU A 268 30.03 21.89 1.77
CA LEU A 268 30.86 21.59 0.60
C LEU A 268 30.20 22.03 -0.72
N VAL A 269 28.88 21.87 -0.84
CA VAL A 269 28.10 22.32 -2.02
C VAL A 269 28.06 23.85 -2.12
N ARG A 270 27.93 24.54 -0.97
CA ARG A 270 27.88 26.01 -0.92
C ARG A 270 29.22 26.68 -1.24
N GLN A 271 30.33 26.00 -0.97
CA GLN A 271 31.69 26.50 -1.19
C GLN A 271 32.25 26.18 -2.59
N GLN A 272 31.46 25.57 -3.49
CA GLN A 272 31.96 25.14 -4.80
C GLN A 272 32.23 26.29 -5.78
N THR A 273 33.33 26.18 -6.51
CA THR A 273 33.69 27.09 -7.61
C THR A 273 32.86 26.80 -8.87
N ARG A 274 32.70 27.80 -9.76
CA ARG A 274 31.89 27.66 -10.99
C ARG A 274 32.38 26.53 -11.91
N ALA A 275 33.69 26.29 -11.98
CA ALA A 275 34.27 25.20 -12.77
C ALA A 275 33.93 23.81 -12.21
N GLN A 276 33.98 23.65 -10.88
CA GLN A 276 33.57 22.40 -10.22
C GLN A 276 32.08 22.12 -10.41
N ARG A 277 31.23 23.16 -10.41
CA ARG A 277 29.80 23.04 -10.69
C ARG A 277 29.55 22.59 -12.14
N ALA A 278 30.29 23.13 -13.11
CA ALA A 278 30.19 22.74 -14.51
C ALA A 278 30.63 21.28 -14.73
N TYR A 279 31.75 20.85 -14.13
CA TYR A 279 32.20 19.45 -14.19
C TYR A 279 31.20 18.47 -13.57
N ARG A 280 30.61 18.83 -12.42
CA ARG A 280 29.56 18.04 -11.77
C ARG A 280 28.32 17.93 -12.67
N LEU A 281 27.87 19.04 -13.25
CA LEU A 281 26.72 19.06 -14.17
C LEU A 281 26.99 18.20 -15.42
N LEU A 282 28.20 18.27 -15.98
CA LEU A 282 28.59 17.45 -17.13
C LEU A 282 28.54 15.96 -16.79
N THR A 283 29.06 15.58 -15.62
CA THR A 283 29.03 14.20 -15.12
C THR A 283 27.59 13.75 -14.90
N TYR A 284 26.75 14.61 -14.32
CA TYR A 284 25.31 14.38 -14.14
C TYR A 284 24.61 14.09 -15.46
N VAL A 285 24.80 14.94 -16.47
CA VAL A 285 24.17 14.76 -17.77
C VAL A 285 24.63 13.47 -18.42
N ARG A 286 25.93 13.15 -18.34
CA ARG A 286 26.49 11.91 -18.90
C ARG A 286 25.88 10.65 -18.29
N VAL A 287 25.80 10.57 -16.96
CA VAL A 287 25.25 9.41 -16.25
C VAL A 287 23.76 9.26 -16.53
N ASN A 288 22.98 10.35 -16.45
CA ASN A 288 21.54 10.31 -16.71
C ASN A 288 21.21 9.95 -18.16
N VAL A 289 21.99 10.42 -19.13
CA VAL A 289 21.84 10.01 -20.54
C VAL A 289 22.14 8.52 -20.71
N LEU A 290 23.19 8.00 -20.05
CA LEU A 290 23.53 6.58 -20.10
C LEU A 290 22.43 5.70 -19.48
N ILE A 291 21.82 6.13 -18.37
CA ILE A 291 20.66 5.47 -17.76
C ILE A 291 19.47 5.46 -18.73
N GLY A 292 19.16 6.60 -19.36
CA GLY A 292 18.10 6.70 -20.36
C GLY A 292 18.31 5.77 -21.56
N LEU A 293 19.55 5.69 -22.07
CA LEU A 293 19.92 4.76 -23.14
C LEU A 293 19.76 3.31 -22.72
N LEU A 294 20.11 2.96 -21.48
CA LEU A 294 19.95 1.61 -20.95
C LEU A 294 18.46 1.21 -20.86
N VAL A 295 17.61 2.13 -20.40
CA VAL A 295 16.14 1.92 -20.35
C VAL A 295 15.57 1.78 -21.77
N ALA A 296 15.98 2.62 -22.71
CA ALA A 296 15.56 2.50 -24.12
C ALA A 296 16.03 1.19 -24.76
N GLY A 297 17.26 0.76 -24.47
CA GLY A 297 17.81 -0.53 -24.90
C GLY A 297 17.06 -1.72 -24.31
N ALA A 298 16.65 -1.65 -23.04
CA ALA A 298 15.80 -2.65 -22.43
C ALA A 298 14.43 -2.75 -23.12
N ILE A 299 13.80 -1.61 -23.41
CA ILE A 299 12.52 -1.53 -24.14
C ILE A 299 12.64 -2.16 -25.53
N SER A 300 13.69 -1.81 -26.28
CA SER A 300 13.89 -2.34 -27.63
C SER A 300 14.21 -3.83 -27.63
N ALA A 301 15.03 -4.32 -26.67
CA ALA A 301 15.32 -5.73 -26.50
C ALA A 301 14.06 -6.55 -26.23
N ILE A 302 13.18 -6.07 -25.33
CA ILE A 302 11.91 -6.73 -25.03
C ILE A 302 11.01 -6.76 -26.27
N PHE A 303 10.90 -5.66 -27.00
CA PHE A 303 10.08 -5.58 -28.21
C PHE A 303 10.56 -6.52 -29.34
N TRP A 304 11.87 -6.62 -29.56
CA TRP A 304 12.42 -7.56 -30.53
C TRP A 304 12.27 -9.01 -30.07
N ALA A 305 12.48 -9.28 -28.78
CA ALA A 305 12.29 -10.58 -28.17
C ALA A 305 10.85 -11.09 -28.32
N THR A 306 9.85 -10.24 -28.02
CA THR A 306 8.43 -10.58 -28.21
C THR A 306 8.08 -10.78 -29.67
N LYS A 307 8.55 -9.90 -30.56
CA LYS A 307 8.27 -10.03 -32.00
C LYS A 307 8.86 -11.32 -32.58
N TYR A 308 10.11 -11.62 -32.26
CA TYR A 308 10.79 -12.82 -32.72
C TYR A 308 10.13 -14.12 -32.22
N SER A 309 9.73 -14.14 -30.94
CA SER A 309 8.96 -15.24 -30.34
C SER A 309 7.63 -15.49 -31.06
N GLN A 310 6.96 -14.42 -31.52
CA GLN A 310 5.63 -14.51 -32.14
C GLN A 310 5.67 -14.82 -33.64
N ASP A 311 6.69 -14.36 -34.38
CA ASP A 311 6.80 -14.57 -35.83
C ASP A 311 7.31 -16.00 -36.19
N ASN A 312 7.98 -16.71 -35.26
CA ASN A 312 8.61 -18.03 -35.51
C ASN A 312 7.92 -19.20 -34.77
N LYS A 313 6.58 -19.28 -34.83
CA LYS A 313 5.79 -20.31 -34.11
C LYS A 313 5.94 -21.74 -34.67
N GLU A 314 6.46 -21.93 -35.88
CA GLU A 314 6.52 -23.23 -36.55
C GLU A 314 7.89 -23.92 -36.47
N GLU A 315 8.86 -23.34 -35.75
CA GLU A 315 10.22 -23.85 -35.70
C GLU A 315 10.43 -24.93 -34.62
N SER A 316 11.35 -25.88 -34.85
CA SER A 316 11.65 -27.01 -33.94
C SER A 316 12.08 -26.63 -32.51
N LEU A 317 12.48 -25.37 -32.28
CA LEU A 317 12.83 -24.79 -30.97
C LEU A 317 11.69 -23.99 -30.33
N PHE A 318 10.44 -24.29 -30.67
CA PHE A 318 9.23 -23.60 -30.20
C PHE A 318 9.21 -23.33 -28.69
N LEU A 319 9.61 -24.31 -27.86
CA LEU A 319 9.61 -24.16 -26.40
C LEU A 319 10.59 -23.07 -25.93
N LEU A 320 11.81 -23.03 -26.47
CA LEU A 320 12.79 -21.99 -26.11
C LEU A 320 12.35 -20.61 -26.58
N LEU A 321 11.76 -20.53 -27.77
CA LEU A 321 11.25 -19.27 -28.32
C LEU A 321 10.05 -18.73 -27.55
N GLN A 322 9.19 -19.60 -27.01
CA GLN A 322 8.01 -19.18 -26.25
C GLN A 322 8.35 -18.57 -24.89
N TYR A 323 9.41 -19.05 -24.22
CA TYR A 323 9.88 -18.51 -22.94
C TYR A 323 10.92 -17.38 -23.06
N LEU A 324 11.32 -17.04 -24.30
CA LEU A 324 12.31 -16.00 -24.57
C LEU A 324 11.86 -14.61 -24.06
N PRO A 325 10.61 -14.14 -24.29
CA PRO A 325 10.20 -12.82 -23.80
C PRO A 325 10.14 -12.72 -22.27
N PRO A 326 9.51 -13.67 -21.52
CA PRO A 326 9.60 -13.71 -20.06
C PRO A 326 11.03 -13.76 -19.53
N GLY A 327 11.91 -14.55 -20.17
CA GLY A 327 13.31 -14.66 -19.80
C GLY A 327 14.08 -13.34 -19.97
N VAL A 328 13.91 -12.66 -21.11
CA VAL A 328 14.54 -11.35 -21.37
C VAL A 328 14.03 -10.30 -20.38
N ILE A 329 12.73 -10.27 -20.08
CA ILE A 329 12.16 -9.32 -19.11
C ILE A 329 12.71 -9.56 -17.71
N ALA A 330 12.77 -10.82 -17.26
CA ALA A 330 13.31 -11.18 -15.96
C ALA A 330 14.80 -10.81 -15.85
N LEU A 331 15.58 -11.05 -16.91
CA LEU A 331 17.00 -10.72 -16.98
C LEU A 331 17.24 -9.20 -16.92
N VAL A 332 16.50 -8.42 -17.70
CA VAL A 332 16.56 -6.95 -17.70
C VAL A 332 16.19 -6.38 -16.33
N ASN A 333 15.12 -6.88 -15.72
CA ASN A 333 14.66 -6.43 -14.39
C ASN A 333 15.61 -6.82 -13.25
N PHE A 334 16.47 -7.81 -13.47
CA PHE A 334 17.53 -8.20 -12.55
C PHE A 334 18.82 -7.42 -12.75
N LEU A 335 19.32 -7.32 -13.98
CA LEU A 335 20.57 -6.62 -14.30
C LEU A 335 20.42 -5.10 -14.18
N GLY A 336 19.26 -4.55 -14.52
CA GLY A 336 19.00 -3.12 -14.50
C GLY A 336 19.31 -2.46 -13.16
N PRO A 337 18.73 -2.93 -12.03
CA PRO A 337 19.03 -2.39 -10.70
C PRO A 337 20.52 -2.45 -10.34
N LEU A 338 21.24 -3.51 -10.72
CA LEU A 338 22.68 -3.64 -10.44
C LEU A 338 23.49 -2.57 -11.20
N LEU A 339 23.14 -2.35 -12.47
CA LEU A 339 23.76 -1.32 -13.30
C LEU A 339 23.40 0.09 -12.80
N PHE A 340 22.15 0.33 -12.38
CA PHE A 340 21.74 1.62 -11.83
C PHE A 340 22.48 1.93 -10.53
N VAL A 341 22.65 0.97 -9.63
CA VAL A 341 23.45 1.20 -8.40
C VAL A 341 24.88 1.56 -8.76
N PHE A 342 25.52 0.82 -9.66
CA PHE A 342 26.88 1.13 -10.12
C PHE A 342 26.97 2.53 -10.75
N LEU A 343 26.02 2.88 -11.62
CA LEU A 343 25.99 4.18 -12.30
C LEU A 343 25.76 5.35 -11.34
N VAL A 344 24.87 5.20 -10.37
CA VAL A 344 24.55 6.25 -9.40
C VAL A 344 25.71 6.44 -8.40
N GLN A 345 26.46 5.37 -8.08
CA GLN A 345 27.68 5.47 -7.27
C GLN A 345 28.78 6.32 -7.93
N LEU A 346 28.86 6.34 -9.26
CA LEU A 346 29.80 7.20 -9.99
C LEU A 346 29.50 8.70 -9.81
N GLU A 347 28.27 9.05 -9.42
CA GLU A 347 27.81 10.44 -9.37
C GLU A 347 27.99 11.09 -7.99
N ASN A 348 28.50 10.35 -6.99
CA ASN A 348 28.78 10.81 -5.63
C ASN A 348 27.60 11.57 -4.99
N TYR A 349 26.38 11.02 -5.13
CA TYR A 349 25.19 11.56 -4.45
C TYR A 349 25.27 11.38 -2.93
N PRO A 350 24.55 12.21 -2.15
CA PRO A 350 24.30 11.86 -0.76
C PRO A 350 23.49 10.56 -0.68
N PRO A 351 23.69 9.72 0.34
CA PRO A 351 23.15 8.36 0.40
C PRO A 351 21.61 8.32 0.29
N ASN A 352 20.93 9.33 0.85
CA ASN A 352 19.48 9.45 0.78
C ASN A 352 18.97 9.71 -0.66
N MET A 353 19.69 10.49 -1.46
CA MET A 353 19.35 10.73 -2.86
C MET A 353 19.73 9.54 -3.74
N GLU A 354 20.88 8.89 -3.47
CA GLU A 354 21.31 7.67 -4.17
C GLU A 354 20.24 6.57 -4.09
N VAL A 355 19.76 6.27 -2.88
CA VAL A 355 18.72 5.25 -2.68
C VAL A 355 17.40 5.65 -3.35
N ASN A 356 16.96 6.90 -3.21
CA ASN A 356 15.70 7.34 -3.83
C ASN A 356 15.77 7.32 -5.37
N LEU A 357 16.88 7.76 -5.95
CA LEU A 357 17.05 7.83 -7.40
C LEU A 357 17.17 6.44 -8.01
N THR A 358 17.92 5.52 -7.39
CA THR A 358 17.98 4.11 -7.79
C THR A 358 16.61 3.44 -7.70
N LEU A 359 15.82 3.72 -6.65
CA LEU A 359 14.45 3.23 -6.53
C LEU A 359 13.54 3.76 -7.65
N ILE A 360 13.61 5.05 -7.97
CA ILE A 360 12.82 5.65 -9.06
C ILE A 360 13.14 4.96 -10.40
N TRP A 361 14.42 4.83 -10.76
CA TRP A 361 14.81 4.18 -12.02
C TRP A 361 14.46 2.69 -12.06
N CYS A 362 14.54 1.99 -10.92
CA CYS A 362 14.08 0.61 -10.81
C CYS A 362 12.57 0.49 -11.05
N VAL A 363 11.76 1.40 -10.50
CA VAL A 363 10.32 1.43 -10.74
C VAL A 363 10.02 1.77 -12.20
N VAL A 364 10.69 2.77 -12.78
CA VAL A 364 10.54 3.14 -14.20
C VAL A 364 10.88 1.97 -15.11
N LEU A 365 11.99 1.27 -14.87
CA LEU A 365 12.37 0.09 -15.67
C LEU A 365 11.33 -1.02 -15.57
N LYS A 366 10.86 -1.35 -14.36
CA LYS A 366 9.84 -2.39 -14.16
C LYS A 366 8.53 -2.05 -14.85
N LEU A 367 8.04 -0.81 -14.70
CA LEU A 367 6.82 -0.35 -15.36
C LEU A 367 6.96 -0.28 -16.88
N ALA A 368 8.11 0.20 -17.38
CA ALA A 368 8.40 0.22 -18.82
C ALA A 368 8.47 -1.20 -19.40
N SER A 369 9.13 -2.14 -18.72
CA SER A 369 9.22 -3.53 -19.16
C SER A 369 7.84 -4.21 -19.25
N LEU A 370 7.01 -4.07 -18.20
CA LEU A 370 5.66 -4.61 -18.17
C LEU A 370 4.73 -3.92 -19.17
N GLY A 371 4.85 -2.60 -19.31
CA GLY A 371 4.08 -1.79 -20.25
C GLY A 371 4.38 -2.17 -21.70
N MET A 372 5.66 -2.32 -22.04
CA MET A 372 6.09 -2.72 -23.39
C MET A 372 5.69 -4.15 -23.74
N PHE A 373 5.81 -5.08 -22.79
CA PHE A 373 5.33 -6.45 -22.96
C PHE A 373 3.81 -6.48 -23.21
N SER A 374 3.03 -5.79 -22.37
CA SER A 374 1.57 -5.67 -22.51
C SER A 374 1.18 -5.02 -23.84
N PHE A 375 1.87 -3.95 -24.25
CA PHE A 375 1.64 -3.28 -25.52
C PHE A 375 1.94 -4.18 -26.71
N SER A 376 3.08 -4.89 -26.68
CA SER A 376 3.47 -5.80 -27.75
C SER A 376 2.50 -6.98 -27.90
N LEU A 377 2.05 -7.57 -26.78
CA LEU A 377 1.00 -8.59 -26.80
C LEU A 377 -0.33 -8.01 -27.31
N GLY A 378 -0.72 -6.82 -26.86
CA GLY A 378 -1.92 -6.13 -27.31
C GLY A 378 -1.94 -5.89 -28.83
N GLN A 379 -0.81 -5.48 -29.41
CA GLN A 379 -0.69 -5.32 -30.86
C GLN A 379 -0.90 -6.63 -31.63
N THR A 380 -0.40 -7.75 -31.10
CA THR A 380 -0.57 -9.07 -31.72
C THR A 380 -2.00 -9.60 -31.60
N VAL A 381 -2.64 -9.40 -30.46
CA VAL A 381 -4.00 -9.87 -30.18
C VAL A 381 -5.07 -9.02 -30.86
N LEU A 382 -4.90 -7.69 -30.88
CA LEU A 382 -5.86 -6.74 -31.44
C LEU A 382 -5.59 -6.41 -32.92
N CYS A 383 -4.54 -6.98 -33.53
CA CYS A 383 -4.11 -6.72 -34.91
C CYS A 383 -3.99 -5.22 -35.26
N VAL A 384 -3.58 -4.38 -34.30
CA VAL A 384 -3.48 -2.93 -34.50
C VAL A 384 -2.20 -2.62 -35.27
N GLY A 385 -2.34 -2.23 -36.55
CA GLY A 385 -1.23 -1.71 -37.37
C GLY A 385 -0.53 -2.72 -38.29
N ARG A 386 -1.03 -3.96 -38.43
CA ARG A 386 -0.54 -4.94 -39.44
C ARG A 386 -1.47 -4.95 -40.65
N ASN A 387 -0.91 -5.07 -41.87
CA ASN A 387 -1.70 -5.19 -43.09
C ASN A 387 -2.63 -6.42 -42.99
N ARG A 388 -3.91 -6.20 -43.35
CA ARG A 388 -5.09 -7.08 -43.19
C ARG A 388 -4.96 -8.51 -43.73
N THR A 389 -3.87 -8.83 -44.43
CA THR A 389 -3.63 -10.10 -45.11
C THR A 389 -2.86 -11.13 -44.29
N SER A 390 -2.31 -10.76 -43.12
CA SER A 390 -1.53 -11.66 -42.24
C SER A 390 -2.14 -11.88 -40.86
N CYS A 391 -3.25 -11.19 -40.54
CA CYS A 391 -4.13 -11.64 -39.47
C CYS A 391 -5.20 -12.50 -40.13
N GLU A 392 -5.10 -13.82 -40.01
CA GLU A 392 -6.27 -14.67 -40.24
C GLU A 392 -7.40 -14.09 -39.39
N SER A 393 -8.43 -13.60 -40.07
CA SER A 393 -9.66 -13.21 -39.41
C SER A 393 -10.16 -14.46 -38.70
N TYR A 394 -10.07 -14.50 -37.37
CA TYR A 394 -10.81 -15.43 -36.54
C TYR A 394 -12.30 -15.23 -36.86
N GLY A 395 -12.76 -15.99 -37.83
CA GLY A 395 -14.10 -15.93 -38.37
C GLY A 395 -15.09 -16.37 -37.32
N TYR A 396 -16.29 -15.79 -37.39
CA TYR A 396 -17.47 -16.24 -36.67
C TYR A 396 -17.87 -17.64 -37.18
N ASN A 397 -17.18 -18.71 -36.75
CA ASN A 397 -17.63 -20.11 -36.64
C ASN A 397 -16.43 -20.95 -36.10
N ALA A 398 -16.33 -21.21 -34.80
CA ALA A 398 -17.08 -22.24 -34.04
C ALA A 398 -16.37 -23.59 -33.84
N CYS A 399 -15.04 -23.62 -33.66
CA CYS A 399 -14.40 -24.65 -32.84
C CYS A 399 -13.44 -23.98 -31.86
N ASP A 400 -13.83 -23.94 -30.59
CA ASP A 400 -13.09 -23.47 -29.40
C ASP A 400 -12.72 -21.99 -29.34
N TYR A 401 -13.60 -21.20 -28.72
CA TYR A 401 -13.31 -19.84 -28.24
C TYR A 401 -12.03 -19.83 -27.37
N GLN A 402 -10.85 -19.64 -27.98
CA GLN A 402 -9.69 -19.14 -27.26
C GLN A 402 -9.98 -17.69 -26.91
N CYS A 403 -10.52 -17.47 -25.71
CA CYS A 403 -10.64 -16.14 -25.15
C CYS A 403 -9.24 -15.52 -25.15
N TRP A 404 -9.06 -14.39 -25.85
CA TRP A 404 -7.80 -13.63 -25.83
C TRP A 404 -7.33 -13.34 -24.39
N GLU A 405 -8.27 -13.22 -23.45
CA GLU A 405 -8.02 -13.09 -22.02
C GLU A 405 -7.23 -14.27 -21.44
N ASN A 406 -7.55 -15.51 -21.84
CA ASN A 406 -6.83 -16.69 -21.38
C ASN A 406 -5.40 -16.72 -21.93
N SER A 407 -5.23 -16.35 -23.21
CA SER A 407 -3.90 -16.26 -23.82
C SER A 407 -3.04 -15.19 -23.14
N VAL A 408 -3.61 -14.01 -22.85
CA VAL A 408 -2.91 -12.96 -22.10
C VAL A 408 -2.58 -13.40 -20.67
N GLY A 409 -3.53 -14.07 -19.99
CA GLY A 409 -3.33 -14.61 -18.65
C GLY A 409 -2.22 -15.66 -18.60
N GLU A 410 -2.14 -16.52 -19.60
CA GLU A 410 -1.09 -17.53 -19.74
C GLU A 410 0.29 -16.89 -19.86
N GLU A 411 0.44 -15.88 -20.72
CA GLU A 411 1.72 -15.18 -20.93
C GLU A 411 2.15 -14.38 -19.68
N LEU A 412 1.20 -13.74 -18.97
CA LEU A 412 1.48 -13.07 -17.70
C LEU A 412 1.83 -14.06 -16.59
N TYR A 413 1.21 -15.25 -16.58
CA TYR A 413 1.52 -16.31 -15.62
C TYR A 413 2.93 -16.86 -15.83
N LYS A 414 3.34 -17.10 -17.09
CA LYS A 414 4.72 -17.47 -17.45
C LYS A 414 5.71 -16.43 -16.94
N LEU A 415 5.44 -15.14 -17.17
CA LEU A 415 6.28 -14.05 -16.65
C LEU A 415 6.38 -14.06 -15.12
N SER A 416 5.28 -14.31 -14.41
CA SER A 416 5.26 -14.39 -12.94
C SER A 416 6.12 -15.54 -12.42
N ILE A 417 5.99 -16.74 -13.00
CA ILE A 417 6.81 -17.91 -12.65
C ILE A 417 8.29 -17.62 -12.88
N PHE A 418 8.67 -17.07 -14.03
CA PHE A 418 10.07 -16.76 -14.33
C PHE A 418 10.65 -15.75 -13.35
N ASN A 419 9.90 -14.68 -13.02
CA ASN A 419 10.32 -13.72 -12.01
C ASN A 419 10.47 -14.36 -10.62
N PHE A 420 9.56 -15.26 -10.24
CA PHE A 420 9.64 -16.00 -8.98
C PHE A 420 10.88 -16.91 -8.94
N LEU A 421 11.08 -17.75 -9.96
CA LEU A 421 12.23 -18.65 -10.07
C LEU A 421 13.55 -17.88 -10.06
N LEU A 422 13.63 -16.77 -10.80
CA LEU A 422 14.83 -15.94 -10.82
C LEU A 422 15.08 -15.28 -9.46
N THR A 423 14.03 -14.81 -8.78
CA THR A 423 14.15 -14.26 -7.43
C THR A 423 14.67 -15.31 -6.45
N VAL A 424 14.10 -16.53 -6.48
CA VAL A 424 14.55 -17.66 -5.65
C VAL A 424 16.01 -18.00 -5.97
N ALA A 425 16.35 -18.20 -7.24
CA ALA A 425 17.72 -18.51 -7.67
C ALA A 425 18.72 -17.47 -7.19
N VAL A 426 18.43 -16.17 -7.33
CA VAL A 426 19.29 -15.09 -6.86
C VAL A 426 19.42 -15.10 -5.34
N THR A 427 18.32 -15.32 -4.61
CA THR A 427 18.38 -15.35 -3.16
C THR A 427 19.30 -16.47 -2.67
N PHE A 428 19.17 -17.68 -3.23
CA PHE A 428 19.98 -18.82 -2.83
C PHE A 428 21.43 -18.77 -3.35
N LEU A 429 21.64 -18.37 -4.60
CA LEU A 429 22.96 -18.42 -5.25
C LEU A 429 23.82 -17.19 -5.00
N VAL A 430 23.22 -16.02 -4.75
CA VAL A 430 23.96 -14.75 -4.60
C VAL A 430 23.82 -14.19 -3.20
N SER A 431 22.60 -14.12 -2.67
CA SER A 431 22.38 -13.40 -1.41
C SER A 431 22.76 -14.19 -0.15
N LEU A 432 22.50 -15.51 -0.14
CA LEU A 432 22.90 -16.39 0.96
C LEU A 432 24.42 -16.55 1.09
N PRO A 433 25.19 -16.84 0.03
CA PRO A 433 26.65 -17.01 0.16
C PRO A 433 27.40 -15.69 0.38
N ARG A 434 26.75 -14.54 0.19
CA ARG A 434 27.35 -13.22 0.46
C ARG A 434 27.17 -12.78 1.92
N ARG A 435 26.28 -13.42 2.68
CA ARG A 435 26.16 -13.27 4.13
C ARG A 435 27.02 -14.29 4.83
#